data_AF-A0A409W5S2-F1
#
_entry.id   AF-A0A409W5S2-F1
#
_cell.length_a   1.000
_cell.length_b   1.000
_cell.length_c   1.000
_cell.angle_alpha   90.00
_cell.angle_beta   90.00
_cell.angle_gamma   90.00
#
_symmetry.space_group_name_H-M   'P 1'
#
loop_
_entity.id
_entity.type
_entity.pdbx_description
1 polymer ?
#
loop_
_entity_poly.entity_id
_entity_poly.type
_entity_poly.pdbx_seq_one_letter_code
_entity_poly.pdbx_strand_id
1 'polypeptide(L)'
;MLLSPPNTDAAAMYRQYGMTPKVTAADRGVRPKFVKFAPGDKGEHLPDAFFEDPRTFQPKPGMLGQIHCWGIFPYDIPEKLPSGRPIPEDAKNWPDFDGLMSMLRQMNHQMRYTRIPSPEKQFMSVLLDRKKKQLKNLDLKGLEKCDVICKITLSGVPDSKGEPRIWRRFKVSAGISIQALQDKVIAPLMGWVRNLHCYTFTDFRDGSLFGPEYSTSVDSVHIANVGHDYLPDHKYKFAHLFGKEGDEVGYLYDFGDRWHHCITIEKIIPAGESTGAIEVIDGKGMCPGENMDGSIKYGEFLFDYEQATPSQKAKMKREVLEQPNYKKFGKPPALFDPFKFDIDEAKARVQDALNTSSSVPSGAKEYLTPMGAIQPEMFGGPEGLTFPVMMKNDDGSRGFWQEFEKTTKDSRKVAKPVIMQFKIATAFTVAAVLSATPVMAATAQWFAGADCTGTLLATSNNAQGAGCIFLTGGVTAKSIRFTNANLIRFFISGGQHDNCSNGPHVVLSTGSGCETAPPG
;
A
#
# COMPACT_ATOMS: atom_id res chain seq x y z
N MET A 1 -37.98 -9.25 1.92
CA MET A 1 -38.10 -7.91 2.53
C MET A 1 -36.71 -7.47 2.94
N LEU A 2 -36.03 -6.72 2.07
CA LEU A 2 -34.74 -6.13 2.36
C LEU A 2 -35.02 -4.86 3.17
N LEU A 3 -34.70 -4.87 4.45
CA LEU A 3 -34.72 -3.65 5.26
C LEU A 3 -33.67 -2.70 4.67
N SER A 4 -34.13 -1.65 3.99
CA SER A 4 -33.32 -0.45 3.79
C SER A 4 -32.80 -0.03 5.17
N PRO A 5 -31.52 0.37 5.31
CA PRO A 5 -31.07 0.98 6.55
C PRO A 5 -32.00 2.16 6.87
N PRO A 6 -32.31 2.41 8.15
CA PRO A 6 -33.14 3.55 8.51
C PRO A 6 -32.50 4.81 7.91
N ASN A 7 -33.33 5.64 7.27
CA ASN A 7 -32.99 6.95 6.74
C ASN A 7 -32.29 7.72 7.86
N THR A 8 -30.96 7.63 7.91
CA THR A 8 -30.16 8.28 8.92
C THR A 8 -30.17 9.73 8.49
N ASP A 9 -30.80 10.61 9.27
CA ASP A 9 -30.75 12.04 9.00
C ASP A 9 -29.27 12.43 8.98
N ALA A 10 -28.71 12.62 7.78
CA ALA A 10 -27.31 12.97 7.61
C ALA A 10 -27.00 14.19 8.47
N ALA A 11 -27.91 15.17 8.53
CA ALA A 11 -27.74 16.35 9.35
C ALA A 11 -27.68 16.02 10.86
N ALA A 12 -28.38 14.99 11.33
CA ALA A 12 -28.26 14.50 12.71
C ALA A 12 -26.88 13.87 12.98
N MET A 13 -26.35 13.09 12.04
CA MET A 13 -24.99 12.53 12.17
C MET A 13 -23.94 13.64 12.19
N TYR A 14 -24.01 14.59 11.26
CA TYR A 14 -23.11 15.75 11.25
C TYR A 14 -23.16 16.52 12.57
N ARG A 15 -24.36 16.79 13.10
CA ARG A 15 -24.54 17.42 14.43
C ARG A 15 -23.90 16.61 15.56
N GLN A 16 -24.03 15.29 15.55
CA GLN A 16 -23.44 14.41 16.57
C GLN A 16 -21.91 14.50 16.58
N TYR A 17 -21.28 14.66 15.42
CA TYR A 17 -19.83 14.83 15.29
C TYR A 17 -19.37 16.29 15.38
N GLY A 18 -20.27 17.25 15.64
CA GLY A 18 -19.94 18.68 15.69
C GLY A 18 -19.51 19.25 14.35
N MET A 19 -19.90 18.61 13.24
CA MET A 19 -19.57 19.00 11.87
C MET A 19 -20.78 19.61 11.18
N THR A 20 -20.54 20.38 10.12
CA THR A 20 -21.58 20.92 9.24
C THR A 20 -21.58 20.18 7.90
N PRO A 21 -22.75 19.73 7.40
CA PRO A 21 -22.82 19.12 6.07
C PRO A 21 -22.39 20.14 5.01
N LYS A 22 -21.49 19.73 4.11
CA LYS A 22 -21.14 20.55 2.95
C LYS A 22 -22.22 20.45 1.89
N VAL A 23 -22.53 21.57 1.25
CA VAL A 23 -23.45 21.62 0.11
C VAL A 23 -22.73 21.06 -1.11
N THR A 24 -23.24 19.98 -1.68
CA THR A 24 -22.66 19.30 -2.85
C THR A 24 -23.28 19.80 -4.16
N ALA A 25 -22.67 19.43 -5.29
CA ALA A 25 -23.21 19.66 -6.62
C ALA A 25 -24.61 19.04 -6.82
N ALA A 26 -24.87 17.88 -6.20
CA ALA A 26 -26.19 17.26 -6.20
C ALA A 26 -27.24 18.15 -5.53
N ASP A 27 -26.91 18.73 -4.37
CA ASP A 27 -27.82 19.62 -3.62
C ASP A 27 -28.14 20.90 -4.41
N ARG A 28 -27.19 21.35 -5.24
CA ARG A 28 -27.38 22.48 -6.16
C ARG A 28 -28.10 22.10 -7.46
N GLY A 29 -28.54 20.84 -7.62
CA GLY A 29 -29.23 20.37 -8.82
C GLY A 29 -28.35 20.27 -10.07
N VAL A 30 -27.02 20.22 -9.89
CA VAL A 30 -26.05 20.10 -10.99
C VAL A 30 -26.15 18.69 -11.58
N ARG A 31 -26.17 18.59 -12.91
CA ARG A 31 -26.15 17.29 -13.61
C ARG A 31 -24.72 16.89 -13.94
N PRO A 32 -24.36 15.60 -13.83
CA PRO A 32 -23.03 15.12 -14.19
C PRO A 32 -22.80 15.26 -15.70
N LYS A 33 -21.60 15.72 -16.09
CA LYS A 33 -21.22 15.87 -17.50
C LYS A 33 -20.79 14.56 -18.17
N PHE A 34 -20.31 13.59 -17.37
CA PHE A 34 -19.72 12.36 -17.89
C PHE A 34 -20.22 11.10 -17.18
N VAL A 35 -20.17 11.08 -15.85
CA VAL A 35 -20.52 9.90 -15.06
C VAL A 35 -22.02 9.58 -15.17
N LYS A 36 -22.35 8.30 -15.16
CA LYS A 36 -23.72 7.80 -15.17
C LYS A 36 -24.08 7.22 -13.81
N PHE A 37 -25.20 7.67 -13.26
CA PHE A 37 -25.72 7.16 -12.01
C PHE A 37 -26.61 5.92 -12.21
N ALA A 38 -26.59 5.02 -11.23
CA ALA A 38 -27.55 3.93 -11.14
C ALA A 38 -28.97 4.47 -10.86
N PRO A 39 -30.03 3.73 -11.22
CA PRO A 39 -31.39 4.11 -10.84
C PRO A 39 -31.53 4.38 -9.34
N GLY A 40 -32.02 5.56 -8.99
CA GLY A 40 -32.22 6.02 -7.61
C GLY A 40 -30.99 6.62 -6.92
N ASP A 41 -29.86 6.77 -7.62
CA ASP A 41 -28.73 7.62 -7.18
C ASP A 41 -28.81 8.97 -7.91
N LYS A 42 -28.81 10.08 -7.17
CA LYS A 42 -28.80 11.44 -7.73
C LYS A 42 -27.44 12.12 -7.58
N GLY A 43 -26.44 11.40 -7.09
CA GLY A 43 -25.11 11.92 -6.80
C GLY A 43 -24.99 12.49 -5.39
N GLU A 44 -25.91 12.16 -4.47
CA GLU A 44 -25.82 12.61 -3.08
C GLU A 44 -24.47 12.20 -2.47
N HIS A 45 -23.86 13.12 -1.70
CA HIS A 45 -22.56 12.92 -1.02
C HIS A 45 -21.37 12.66 -1.96
N LEU A 46 -21.51 12.93 -3.26
CA LEU A 46 -20.41 12.80 -4.21
C LEU A 46 -19.68 14.16 -4.33
N PRO A 47 -18.32 14.18 -4.27
CA PRO A 47 -17.56 15.40 -4.48
C PRO A 47 -17.86 16.07 -5.83
N ASP A 48 -17.83 17.40 -5.85
CA ASP A 48 -18.20 18.21 -7.01
C ASP A 48 -17.40 17.87 -8.28
N ALA A 49 -16.13 17.47 -8.12
CA ALA A 49 -15.25 17.08 -9.22
C ALA A 49 -15.88 15.97 -10.09
N PHE A 50 -16.64 15.04 -9.51
CA PHE A 50 -17.27 13.96 -10.25
C PHE A 50 -18.48 14.39 -11.10
N PHE A 51 -18.97 15.62 -10.94
CA PHE A 51 -19.98 16.21 -11.83
C PHE A 51 -19.34 16.86 -13.07
N GLU A 52 -18.02 17.03 -13.09
CA GLU A 52 -17.28 17.56 -14.23
C GLU A 52 -17.03 16.49 -15.31
N ASP A 53 -16.38 16.89 -16.39
CA ASP A 53 -15.95 15.98 -17.46
C ASP A 53 -14.48 15.62 -17.24
N PRO A 54 -14.13 14.36 -16.89
CA PRO A 54 -12.76 13.95 -16.63
C PRO A 54 -11.84 14.05 -17.85
N ARG A 55 -12.37 14.24 -19.06
CA ARG A 55 -11.57 14.44 -20.29
C ARG A 55 -10.96 15.83 -20.35
N THR A 56 -11.65 16.82 -19.78
CA THR A 56 -11.24 18.24 -19.76
C THR A 56 -11.01 18.77 -18.35
N PHE A 57 -11.26 17.96 -17.32
CA PHE A 57 -11.02 18.30 -15.94
C PHE A 57 -9.56 18.73 -15.74
N GLN A 58 -9.41 19.86 -15.06
CA GLN A 58 -8.12 20.46 -14.71
C GLN A 58 -8.09 20.62 -13.19
N PRO A 59 -7.23 19.87 -12.49
CA PRO A 59 -7.11 20.01 -11.05
C PRO A 59 -6.59 21.39 -10.70
N LYS A 60 -7.13 21.96 -9.61
CA LYS A 60 -6.68 23.25 -9.09
C LYS A 60 -5.62 23.01 -8.03
N PRO A 61 -4.47 23.71 -8.08
CA PRO A 61 -3.51 23.66 -6.98
C PRO A 61 -4.11 24.32 -5.75
N GLY A 62 -3.77 23.81 -4.58
CA GLY A 62 -4.09 24.51 -3.34
C GLY A 62 -3.05 25.62 -3.04
N MET A 63 -3.05 26.11 -1.80
CA MET A 63 -2.31 27.32 -1.40
C MET A 63 -0.79 27.24 -1.61
N LEU A 64 -0.19 26.05 -1.51
CA LEU A 64 1.26 25.86 -1.71
C LEU A 64 1.61 25.49 -3.16
N GLY A 65 0.66 25.62 -4.11
CA GLY A 65 0.90 25.28 -5.51
C GLY A 65 0.90 23.78 -5.83
N GLN A 66 0.78 22.92 -4.81
CA GLN A 66 0.74 21.47 -5.00
C GLN A 66 -0.70 21.00 -5.24
N ILE A 67 -0.85 20.03 -6.13
CA ILE A 67 -2.10 19.32 -6.37
C ILE A 67 -2.03 17.95 -5.68
N HIS A 68 -3.09 17.61 -4.95
CA HIS A 68 -3.21 16.37 -4.18
C HIS A 68 -4.38 15.54 -4.71
N CYS A 69 -4.30 14.22 -4.60
CA CYS A 69 -5.41 13.30 -4.83
C CYS A 69 -6.17 13.55 -6.15
N TRP A 70 -5.44 13.69 -7.26
CA TRP A 70 -5.97 14.02 -8.59
C TRP A 70 -6.70 15.37 -8.68
N GLY A 71 -6.69 16.19 -7.62
CA GLY A 71 -7.46 17.42 -7.47
C GLY A 71 -8.96 17.21 -7.29
N ILE A 72 -9.41 16.01 -6.92
CA ILE A 72 -10.85 15.69 -6.81
C ILE A 72 -11.47 16.09 -5.46
N PHE A 73 -10.62 16.39 -4.48
CA PHE A 73 -11.04 16.89 -3.17
C PHE A 73 -10.77 18.40 -3.06
N PRO A 74 -11.64 19.15 -2.36
CA PRO A 74 -11.43 20.58 -2.13
C PRO A 74 -10.28 20.82 -1.12
N TYR A 75 -9.87 22.08 -0.99
CA TYR A 75 -8.87 22.54 -0.01
C TYR A 75 -9.52 23.43 1.07
N ASP A 76 -10.68 23.01 1.59
CA ASP A 76 -11.49 23.81 2.52
C ASP A 76 -11.15 23.52 3.99
N ILE A 77 -9.86 23.30 4.29
CA ILE A 77 -9.40 22.97 5.64
C ILE A 77 -9.74 24.07 6.66
N PRO A 78 -10.09 23.72 7.91
CA PRO A 78 -10.43 24.70 8.92
C PRO A 78 -9.21 25.55 9.30
N GLU A 79 -9.42 26.77 9.81
CA GLU A 79 -8.29 27.62 10.25
C GLU A 79 -7.55 27.03 11.48
N LYS A 80 -8.24 26.22 12.27
CA LYS A 80 -7.76 25.65 13.53
C LYS A 80 -8.10 24.17 13.64
N LEU A 81 -7.23 23.45 14.32
CA LEU A 81 -7.44 22.08 14.76
C LEU A 81 -8.57 22.01 15.81
N PRO A 82 -9.20 20.84 16.04
CA PRO A 82 -10.18 20.66 17.11
C PRO A 82 -9.68 21.05 18.50
N SER A 83 -8.35 20.99 18.73
CA SER A 83 -7.73 21.45 19.97
C SER A 83 -7.67 22.98 20.12
N GLY A 84 -8.12 23.74 19.11
CA GLY A 84 -8.01 25.20 19.04
C GLY A 84 -6.65 25.73 18.56
N ARG A 85 -5.68 24.85 18.27
CA ARG A 85 -4.36 25.23 17.74
C ARG A 85 -4.44 25.60 16.25
N PRO A 86 -3.57 26.47 15.73
CA PRO A 86 -3.50 26.74 14.30
C PRO A 86 -3.09 25.48 13.54
N ILE A 87 -3.58 25.33 12.31
CA ILE A 87 -3.10 24.27 11.41
C ILE A 87 -1.63 24.57 11.01
N PRO A 88 -0.72 23.57 11.06
CA PRO A 88 0.64 23.72 10.56
C PRO A 88 0.68 24.23 9.11
N GLU A 89 1.63 25.10 8.78
CA GLU A 89 1.70 25.74 7.44
C GLU A 89 1.81 24.71 6.32
N ASP A 90 2.60 23.65 6.53
CA ASP A 90 2.81 22.55 5.58
C ASP A 90 1.61 21.58 5.48
N ALA A 91 0.67 21.67 6.42
CA ALA A 91 -0.62 20.97 6.37
C ALA A 91 -1.73 21.82 5.75
N LYS A 92 -1.50 23.12 5.50
CA LYS A 92 -2.52 24.01 4.93
C LYS A 92 -2.94 23.66 3.50
N ASN A 93 -2.11 22.88 2.82
CA ASN A 93 -2.36 22.44 1.45
C ASN A 93 -2.87 21.02 1.34
N TRP A 94 -3.31 20.41 2.45
CA TRP A 94 -3.87 19.06 2.41
C TRP A 94 -5.32 19.09 1.92
N PRO A 95 -5.75 18.06 1.17
CA PRO A 95 -7.13 17.97 0.72
C PRO A 95 -8.07 17.82 1.92
N ASP A 96 -9.13 18.61 1.93
CA ASP A 96 -10.20 18.52 2.91
C ASP A 96 -11.14 17.38 2.54
N PHE A 97 -10.86 16.25 3.15
CA PHE A 97 -11.63 15.03 2.99
C PHE A 97 -12.73 14.92 4.06
N ASP A 98 -13.99 14.96 3.61
CA ASP A 98 -15.14 14.71 4.48
C ASP A 98 -15.41 13.20 4.60
N GLY A 99 -14.87 12.60 5.66
CA GLY A 99 -15.03 11.18 5.94
C GLY A 99 -16.45 10.75 6.22
N LEU A 100 -17.27 11.62 6.81
CA LEU A 100 -18.67 11.34 7.05
C LEU A 100 -19.45 11.32 5.74
N MET A 101 -19.18 12.28 4.84
CA MET A 101 -19.75 12.30 3.50
C MET A 101 -19.41 11.03 2.72
N SER A 102 -18.13 10.63 2.69
CA SER A 102 -17.69 9.42 2.00
C SER A 102 -18.35 8.15 2.57
N MET A 103 -18.46 8.05 3.91
CA MET A 103 -19.15 6.95 4.56
C MET A 103 -20.63 6.90 4.16
N LEU A 104 -21.34 8.04 4.20
CA LEU A 104 -22.75 8.13 3.79
C LEU A 104 -22.93 7.75 2.31
N ARG A 105 -22.03 8.21 1.43
CA ARG A 105 -22.00 7.85 0.00
C ARG A 105 -21.90 6.33 -0.17
N GLN A 106 -20.95 5.69 0.52
CA GLN A 106 -20.76 4.25 0.47
C GLN A 106 -21.98 3.51 1.02
N MET A 107 -22.45 3.85 2.23
CA MET A 107 -23.60 3.21 2.86
C MET A 107 -24.85 3.25 1.98
N ASN A 108 -25.15 4.39 1.36
CA ASN A 108 -26.39 4.59 0.62
C ASN A 108 -26.36 4.03 -0.81
N HIS A 109 -25.19 3.99 -1.45
CA HIS A 109 -25.10 3.73 -2.89
C HIS A 109 -24.20 2.57 -3.30
N GLN A 110 -23.28 2.09 -2.46
CA GLN A 110 -22.29 1.07 -2.89
C GLN A 110 -22.94 -0.19 -3.50
N MET A 111 -24.04 -0.66 -2.90
CA MET A 111 -24.72 -1.89 -3.33
C MET A 111 -25.35 -1.75 -4.73
N ARG A 112 -25.66 -0.52 -5.16
CA ARG A 112 -26.21 -0.22 -6.49
C ARG A 112 -25.18 -0.41 -7.61
N TYR A 113 -23.89 -0.33 -7.27
CA TYR A 113 -22.77 -0.38 -8.20
C TYR A 113 -22.01 -1.72 -8.14
N THR A 114 -22.63 -2.76 -7.59
CA THR A 114 -22.03 -4.11 -7.56
C THR A 114 -21.87 -4.73 -8.95
N ARG A 115 -22.76 -4.38 -9.90
CA ARG A 115 -22.77 -4.94 -11.27
C ARG A 115 -22.41 -3.92 -12.36
N ILE A 116 -22.27 -2.65 -12.00
CA ILE A 116 -21.96 -1.57 -12.93
C ILE A 116 -20.89 -0.66 -12.29
N PRO A 117 -19.98 -0.05 -13.08
CA PRO A 117 -18.96 0.83 -12.52
C PRO A 117 -19.58 2.01 -11.74
N SER A 118 -19.06 2.28 -10.54
CA SER A 118 -19.47 3.47 -9.77
C SER A 118 -19.09 4.77 -10.49
N PRO A 119 -19.72 5.90 -10.18
CA PRO A 119 -19.38 7.20 -10.77
C PRO A 119 -17.90 7.55 -10.57
N GLU A 120 -17.38 7.25 -9.38
CA GLU A 120 -15.97 7.42 -9.03
C GLU A 120 -15.09 6.57 -9.96
N LYS A 121 -15.40 5.28 -10.12
CA LYS A 121 -14.66 4.38 -11.02
C LYS A 121 -14.73 4.82 -12.49
N GLN A 122 -15.89 5.30 -12.95
CA GLN A 122 -16.06 5.84 -14.30
C GLN A 122 -15.14 7.05 -14.52
N PHE A 123 -15.14 8.00 -13.60
CA PHE A 123 -14.32 9.21 -13.69
C PHE A 123 -12.82 8.90 -13.59
N MET A 124 -12.43 8.10 -12.59
CA MET A 124 -11.03 7.72 -12.34
C MET A 124 -10.42 6.96 -13.50
N SER A 125 -11.18 6.06 -14.15
CA SER A 125 -10.67 5.32 -15.32
C SER A 125 -10.15 6.24 -16.44
N VAL A 126 -10.84 7.37 -16.66
CA VAL A 126 -10.43 8.37 -17.67
C VAL A 126 -9.19 9.13 -17.23
N LEU A 127 -9.09 9.54 -15.96
CA LEU A 127 -7.90 10.23 -15.45
C LEU A 127 -6.66 9.33 -15.52
N LEU A 128 -6.79 8.08 -15.08
CA LEU A 128 -5.73 7.09 -15.14
C LEU A 128 -5.28 6.84 -16.59
N ASP A 129 -6.21 6.68 -17.52
CA ASP A 129 -5.86 6.45 -18.93
C ASP A 129 -5.22 7.67 -19.60
N ARG A 130 -5.64 8.89 -19.24
CA ARG A 130 -4.98 10.14 -19.65
C ARG A 130 -3.54 10.16 -19.15
N LYS A 131 -3.31 9.95 -17.85
CA LYS A 131 -1.98 9.96 -17.26
C LYS A 131 -1.09 8.82 -17.78
N LYS A 132 -1.61 7.61 -17.99
CA LYS A 132 -0.87 6.50 -18.64
C LYS A 132 -0.38 6.89 -20.03
N LYS A 133 -1.22 7.52 -20.85
CA LYS A 133 -0.84 7.98 -22.20
C LYS A 133 0.21 9.08 -22.14
N GLN A 134 0.09 10.01 -21.19
CA GLN A 134 1.08 11.06 -20.96
C GLN A 134 2.43 10.46 -20.56
N LEU A 135 2.45 9.55 -19.58
CA LEU A 135 3.68 8.92 -19.07
C LEU A 135 4.35 8.02 -20.12
N LYS A 136 3.57 7.33 -20.96
CA LYS A 136 4.11 6.51 -22.06
C LYS A 136 4.95 7.33 -23.05
N ASN A 137 4.57 8.59 -23.25
CA ASN A 137 5.23 9.50 -24.19
C ASN A 137 6.20 10.48 -23.50
N LEU A 138 6.39 10.35 -22.18
CA LEU A 138 7.23 11.27 -21.42
C LEU A 138 8.71 10.94 -21.66
N ASP A 139 9.44 11.93 -22.18
CA ASP A 139 10.90 11.89 -22.20
C ASP A 139 11.45 12.36 -20.86
N LEU A 140 12.13 11.47 -20.14
CA LEU A 140 12.78 11.75 -18.87
C LEU A 140 14.11 12.50 -19.04
N LYS A 141 14.58 12.74 -20.27
CA LYS A 141 15.81 13.51 -20.57
C LYS A 141 17.05 12.97 -19.85
N GLY A 142 17.11 11.67 -19.60
CA GLY A 142 18.20 11.02 -18.88
C GLY A 142 18.16 11.16 -17.37
N LEU A 143 17.12 11.79 -16.79
CA LEU A 143 16.95 11.88 -15.33
C LEU A 143 16.98 10.51 -14.66
N GLU A 144 16.48 9.47 -15.32
CA GLU A 144 16.49 8.10 -14.80
C GLU A 144 17.88 7.49 -14.64
N LYS A 145 18.92 8.16 -15.16
CA LYS A 145 20.34 7.76 -15.03
C LYS A 145 21.08 8.60 -13.99
N CYS A 146 20.41 9.57 -13.39
CA CYS A 146 20.97 10.44 -12.36
C CYS A 146 20.77 9.84 -10.96
N ASP A 147 21.61 10.27 -10.02
CA ASP A 147 21.30 10.18 -8.60
C ASP A 147 20.68 11.50 -8.13
N VAL A 148 19.90 11.46 -7.06
CA VAL A 148 19.29 12.64 -6.47
C VAL A 148 19.49 12.63 -4.97
N ILE A 149 19.75 13.82 -4.41
CA ILE A 149 19.70 14.07 -2.98
C ILE A 149 18.31 14.61 -2.68
N CYS A 150 17.61 13.93 -1.78
CA CYS A 150 16.25 14.26 -1.38
C CYS A 150 16.20 14.56 0.11
N LYS A 151 15.28 15.44 0.49
CA LYS A 151 14.85 15.61 1.88
C LYS A 151 13.40 15.18 2.01
N ILE A 152 13.15 14.09 2.73
CA ILE A 152 11.80 13.70 3.13
C ILE A 152 11.49 14.30 4.50
N THR A 153 10.35 14.97 4.60
CA THR A 153 9.87 15.63 5.81
C THR A 153 8.49 15.09 6.18
N LEU A 154 8.28 14.70 7.43
CA LEU A 154 6.95 14.39 7.94
C LEU A 154 6.19 15.70 8.16
N SER A 155 5.14 15.91 7.38
CA SER A 155 4.37 17.14 7.38
C SER A 155 3.35 17.18 8.51
N GLY A 156 2.98 18.38 8.96
CA GLY A 156 1.99 18.56 10.04
C GLY A 156 2.54 18.40 11.46
N VAL A 157 3.88 18.28 11.61
CA VAL A 157 4.56 18.07 12.88
C VAL A 157 5.66 19.13 13.12
N PRO A 158 5.31 20.43 13.17
CA PRO A 158 6.29 21.49 13.38
C PRO A 158 6.77 21.56 14.83
N ASP A 159 7.95 22.15 15.04
CA ASP A 159 8.40 22.58 16.36
C ASP A 159 7.81 23.92 16.76
N SER A 160 8.17 24.39 17.96
CA SER A 160 7.66 25.65 18.50
C SER A 160 8.02 26.89 17.66
N LYS A 161 8.96 26.76 16.71
CA LYS A 161 9.33 27.81 15.76
C LYS A 161 8.70 27.64 14.38
N GLY A 162 7.91 26.58 14.18
CA GLY A 162 7.36 26.22 12.87
C GLY A 162 8.29 25.35 12.02
N GLU A 163 9.44 24.92 12.55
CA GLU A 163 10.42 24.15 11.78
C GLU A 163 10.10 22.64 11.81
N PRO A 164 10.45 21.87 10.76
CA PRO A 164 10.21 20.44 10.75
C PRO A 164 10.89 19.69 11.92
N ARG A 165 10.12 18.87 12.65
CA ARG A 165 10.66 18.00 13.72
C ARG A 165 11.28 16.72 13.20
N ILE A 166 10.68 16.14 12.16
CA ILE A 166 11.01 14.80 11.68
C ILE A 166 11.31 14.85 10.19
N TRP A 167 12.57 14.62 9.82
CA TRP A 167 13.00 14.60 8.43
C TRP A 167 14.27 13.76 8.23
N ARG A 168 14.51 13.34 6.99
CA ARG A 168 15.70 12.59 6.57
C ARG A 168 16.24 13.14 5.27
N ARG A 169 17.55 13.24 5.15
CA ARG A 169 18.23 13.55 3.89
C ARG A 169 18.94 12.31 3.39
N PHE A 170 18.71 11.96 2.12
CA PHE A 170 19.23 10.72 1.55
C PHE A 170 19.53 10.88 0.06
N LYS A 171 20.48 10.09 -0.43
CA LYS A 171 20.76 9.93 -1.86
C LYS A 171 20.11 8.66 -2.38
N VAL A 172 19.53 8.71 -3.57
CA VAL A 172 18.98 7.54 -4.28
C VAL A 172 19.09 7.74 -5.79
N SER A 173 19.11 6.66 -6.56
CA SER A 173 18.95 6.74 -8.01
C SER A 173 17.55 7.23 -8.37
N ALA A 174 17.45 8.23 -9.24
CA ALA A 174 16.17 8.65 -9.81
C ALA A 174 15.52 7.57 -10.69
N GLY A 175 16.31 6.60 -11.16
CA GLY A 175 15.84 5.45 -11.93
C GLY A 175 15.25 4.30 -11.11
N ILE A 176 15.24 4.39 -9.77
CA ILE A 176 14.60 3.38 -8.90
C ILE A 176 13.09 3.32 -9.21
N SER A 177 12.49 2.12 -9.16
CA SER A 177 11.03 2.01 -9.23
C SER A 177 10.39 2.63 -7.98
N ILE A 178 9.18 3.15 -8.11
CA ILE A 178 8.46 3.75 -6.96
C ILE A 178 8.24 2.70 -5.87
N GLN A 179 7.91 1.46 -6.27
CA GLN A 179 7.76 0.33 -5.33
C GLN A 179 9.05 0.07 -4.53
N ALA A 180 10.22 0.04 -5.19
CA ALA A 180 11.48 -0.21 -4.51
C ALA A 180 11.91 0.99 -3.66
N LEU A 181 11.61 2.22 -4.10
CA LEU A 181 11.80 3.42 -3.29
C LEU A 181 11.04 3.31 -1.97
N GLN A 182 9.79 2.87 -2.01
CA GLN A 182 9.03 2.63 -0.79
C GLN A 182 9.64 1.53 0.09
N ASP A 183 9.71 0.30 -0.45
CA ASP A 183 10.01 -0.90 0.33
C ASP A 183 11.45 -0.91 0.85
N LYS A 184 12.40 -0.42 0.06
CA LYS A 184 13.84 -0.55 0.34
C LYS A 184 14.48 0.71 0.89
N VAL A 185 13.86 1.87 0.68
CA VAL A 185 14.46 3.15 1.05
C VAL A 185 13.60 3.86 2.07
N ILE A 186 12.41 4.35 1.69
CA ILE A 186 11.63 5.27 2.52
C ILE A 186 11.10 4.60 3.79
N ALA A 187 10.49 3.42 3.69
CA ALA A 187 10.01 2.70 4.87
C ALA A 187 11.13 2.47 5.90
N PRO A 188 12.27 1.83 5.60
CA PRO A 188 13.35 1.64 6.57
C PRO A 188 14.06 2.94 7.00
N LEU A 189 14.16 3.93 6.11
CA LEU A 189 14.75 5.25 6.38
C LEU A 189 13.96 6.02 7.44
N MET A 190 12.63 6.04 7.28
CA MET A 190 11.74 6.60 8.27
C MET A 190 11.72 5.72 9.53
N GLY A 191 11.82 4.40 9.37
CA GLY A 191 11.77 3.44 10.46
C GLY A 191 10.41 2.75 10.55
N TRP A 192 9.67 2.71 9.45
CA TRP A 192 8.42 1.97 9.30
C TRP A 192 8.67 0.49 8.96
N VAL A 193 7.71 -0.34 9.32
CA VAL A 193 7.64 -1.75 8.96
C VAL A 193 7.35 -1.83 7.47
N ARG A 194 8.28 -2.47 6.77
CA ARG A 194 8.17 -2.70 5.32
C ARG A 194 6.88 -3.43 4.98
N ASN A 195 6.14 -2.87 4.02
CA ASN A 195 4.93 -3.44 3.44
C ASN A 195 3.86 -3.81 4.48
N LEU A 196 3.70 -2.98 5.52
CA LEU A 196 2.63 -3.16 6.50
C LEU A 196 1.33 -2.50 6.01
N HIS A 197 1.42 -1.23 5.64
CA HIS A 197 0.29 -0.41 5.22
C HIS A 197 0.31 -0.08 3.73
N CYS A 198 -0.84 0.37 3.22
CA CYS A 198 -0.90 0.99 1.92
C CYS A 198 -0.16 2.33 1.91
N TYR A 199 0.18 2.79 0.71
CA TYR A 199 0.85 4.05 0.50
C TYR A 199 0.56 4.61 -0.89
N THR A 200 0.75 5.91 -1.06
CA THR A 200 0.79 6.56 -2.37
C THR A 200 1.93 7.55 -2.46
N PHE A 201 2.48 7.68 -3.68
CA PHE A 201 3.26 8.84 -4.08
C PHE A 201 2.38 9.76 -4.93
N THR A 202 2.52 11.06 -4.73
CA THR A 202 1.76 12.09 -5.45
C THR A 202 2.71 12.94 -6.28
N ASP A 203 2.50 12.99 -7.59
CA ASP A 203 3.10 14.00 -8.45
C ASP A 203 2.38 15.33 -8.21
N PHE A 204 2.97 16.23 -7.42
CA PHE A 204 2.32 17.49 -7.03
C PHE A 204 2.04 18.45 -8.19
N ARG A 205 2.61 18.21 -9.38
CA ARG A 205 2.37 19.03 -10.58
C ARG A 205 0.98 18.80 -11.19
N ASP A 206 0.39 17.63 -10.95
CA ASP A 206 -0.94 17.29 -11.49
C ASP A 206 -1.82 16.44 -10.56
N GLY A 207 -1.34 16.09 -9.37
CA GLY A 207 -2.05 15.31 -8.36
C GLY A 207 -2.11 13.82 -8.63
N SER A 208 -1.47 13.32 -9.69
CA SER A 208 -1.54 11.89 -10.01
C SER A 208 -0.91 11.03 -8.91
N LEU A 209 -1.61 9.94 -8.60
CA LEU A 209 -1.23 9.01 -7.53
C LEU A 209 -0.59 7.75 -8.09
N PHE A 210 0.40 7.24 -7.38
CA PHE A 210 1.11 5.99 -7.67
C PHE A 210 1.16 5.13 -6.41
N GLY A 211 0.71 3.89 -6.48
CA GLY A 211 0.60 3.00 -5.32
C GLY A 211 0.65 1.51 -5.69
N PRO A 212 0.59 0.62 -4.70
CA PRO A 212 0.78 -0.82 -4.88
C PRO A 212 -0.41 -1.48 -5.58
N GLU A 213 -0.23 -2.01 -6.80
CA GLU A 213 -1.33 -2.59 -7.63
C GLU A 213 -2.12 -3.72 -6.94
N TYR A 214 -1.48 -4.47 -6.03
CA TYR A 214 -2.05 -5.70 -5.46
C TYR A 214 -2.11 -5.71 -3.93
N SER A 215 -2.00 -4.55 -3.28
CA SER A 215 -1.95 -4.50 -1.82
C SER A 215 -3.16 -5.18 -1.17
N THR A 216 -2.89 -6.09 -0.23
CA THR A 216 -3.90 -6.72 0.62
C THR A 216 -3.94 -6.10 2.02
N SER A 217 -3.35 -4.91 2.23
CA SER A 217 -3.37 -4.26 3.54
C SER A 217 -4.79 -3.91 3.95
N VAL A 218 -5.10 -4.07 5.22
CA VAL A 218 -6.45 -3.83 5.78
C VAL A 218 -6.88 -2.38 5.55
N ASP A 219 -5.95 -1.44 5.61
CA ASP A 219 -6.18 -0.01 5.38
C ASP A 219 -6.52 0.34 3.92
N SER A 220 -6.39 -0.60 2.96
CA SER A 220 -6.85 -0.40 1.58
C SER A 220 -8.34 -0.06 1.47
N VAL A 221 -9.14 -0.41 2.48
CA VAL A 221 -10.56 -0.02 2.60
C VAL A 221 -10.75 1.50 2.60
N HIS A 222 -9.72 2.26 2.98
CA HIS A 222 -9.74 3.72 3.02
C HIS A 222 -9.36 4.37 1.67
N ILE A 223 -9.23 3.62 0.57
CA ILE A 223 -8.85 4.18 -0.76
C ILE A 223 -9.76 5.31 -1.24
N ALA A 224 -11.06 5.26 -0.92
CA ALA A 224 -12.01 6.33 -1.22
C ALA A 224 -11.64 7.67 -0.55
N ASN A 225 -10.80 7.63 0.49
CA ASN A 225 -10.38 8.77 1.28
C ASN A 225 -9.01 9.32 0.88
N VAL A 226 -8.32 8.63 -0.04
CA VAL A 226 -6.96 8.94 -0.49
C VAL A 226 -6.92 9.39 -1.95
N GLY A 227 -7.93 9.04 -2.75
CA GLY A 227 -8.01 9.45 -4.15
C GLY A 227 -8.73 8.48 -5.07
N HIS A 228 -9.45 7.50 -4.51
CA HIS A 228 -10.22 6.44 -5.18
C HIS A 228 -9.44 5.43 -6.01
N ASP A 229 -8.35 5.84 -6.67
CA ASP A 229 -7.53 4.95 -7.48
C ASP A 229 -6.12 5.55 -7.71
N TYR A 230 -5.18 4.72 -8.12
CA TYR A 230 -3.80 5.11 -8.42
C TYR A 230 -3.18 4.28 -9.54
N LEU A 231 -2.09 4.80 -10.11
CA LEU A 231 -1.28 4.08 -11.07
C LEU A 231 -0.39 3.04 -10.36
N PRO A 232 -0.12 1.88 -11.00
CA PRO A 232 0.71 0.84 -10.40
C PRO A 232 2.17 1.27 -10.30
N ASP A 233 2.62 1.53 -9.07
CA ASP A 233 3.94 2.00 -8.66
C ASP A 233 5.13 1.30 -9.34
N HIS A 234 5.10 -0.03 -9.46
CA HIS A 234 6.20 -0.84 -9.98
C HIS A 234 6.45 -0.64 -11.49
N LYS A 235 5.48 -0.06 -12.21
CA LYS A 235 5.63 0.27 -13.65
C LYS A 235 6.32 1.62 -13.88
N TYR A 236 6.51 2.41 -12.82
CA TYR A 236 7.08 3.75 -12.90
C TYR A 236 8.30 3.92 -12.01
N LYS A 237 9.17 4.84 -12.43
CA LYS A 237 10.40 5.24 -11.74
C LYS A 237 10.18 6.52 -10.96
N PHE A 238 11.01 6.76 -9.95
CA PHE A 238 10.99 8.01 -9.18
C PHE A 238 11.16 9.25 -10.05
N ALA A 239 11.99 9.19 -11.09
CA ALA A 239 12.17 10.25 -12.10
C ALA A 239 10.89 10.70 -12.82
N HIS A 240 9.79 9.93 -12.77
CA HIS A 240 8.52 10.39 -13.35
C HIS A 240 7.83 11.47 -12.50
N LEU A 241 8.17 11.57 -11.21
CA LEU A 241 7.46 12.41 -10.24
C LEU A 241 8.03 13.83 -10.10
N PHE A 242 9.18 14.10 -10.71
CA PHE A 242 9.82 15.42 -10.68
C PHE A 242 10.53 15.72 -12.01
N GLY A 243 11.00 16.94 -12.20
CA GLY A 243 11.72 17.38 -13.40
C GLY A 243 12.94 18.25 -13.13
N LYS A 244 13.05 18.88 -11.96
CA LYS A 244 14.16 19.76 -11.59
C LYS A 244 14.40 19.78 -10.07
N GLU A 245 15.53 20.37 -9.67
CA GLU A 245 15.80 20.73 -8.28
C GLU A 245 14.74 21.71 -7.76
N GLY A 246 14.35 21.56 -6.50
CA GLY A 246 13.27 22.29 -5.85
C GLY A 246 11.87 21.74 -6.12
N ASP A 247 11.70 20.78 -7.02
CA ASP A 247 10.42 20.07 -7.16
C ASP A 247 10.14 19.24 -5.90
N GLU A 248 8.85 19.05 -5.63
CA GLU A 248 8.35 18.33 -4.46
C GLU A 248 7.45 17.17 -4.89
N VAL A 249 7.51 16.08 -4.13
CA VAL A 249 6.72 14.87 -4.33
C VAL A 249 6.02 14.53 -3.02
N GLY A 250 4.72 14.26 -3.09
CA GLY A 250 3.96 13.82 -1.93
C GLY A 250 4.19 12.34 -1.66
N TYR A 251 4.23 11.97 -0.38
CA TYR A 251 4.24 10.58 0.04
C TYR A 251 3.29 10.40 1.23
N LEU A 252 2.22 9.62 1.01
CA LEU A 252 1.27 9.24 2.04
C LEU A 252 1.53 7.79 2.43
N TYR A 253 1.73 7.55 3.71
CA TYR A 253 1.88 6.22 4.28
C TYR A 253 0.75 5.96 5.26
N ASP A 254 0.19 4.75 5.22
CA ASP A 254 -0.99 4.34 5.99
C ASP A 254 -2.25 5.11 5.58
N PHE A 255 -3.18 4.43 4.92
CA PHE A 255 -4.44 5.07 4.53
C PHE A 255 -5.39 5.27 5.71
N GLY A 256 -5.18 4.54 6.81
CA GLY A 256 -5.88 4.72 8.08
C GLY A 256 -5.40 5.99 8.77
N ASP A 257 -4.17 5.95 9.30
CA ASP A 257 -3.58 7.04 10.09
C ASP A 257 -3.22 8.27 9.25
N ARG A 258 -2.83 8.09 7.98
CA ARG A 258 -2.44 9.15 7.04
C ARG A 258 -1.22 9.93 7.48
N TRP A 259 -0.08 9.26 7.44
CA TRP A 259 1.23 9.90 7.62
C TRP A 259 1.62 10.64 6.33
N HIS A 260 1.44 11.95 6.34
CA HIS A 260 1.75 12.82 5.21
C HIS A 260 3.21 13.24 5.22
N HIS A 261 3.89 13.07 4.08
CA HIS A 261 5.26 13.51 3.90
C HIS A 261 5.40 14.33 2.61
N CYS A 262 6.35 15.26 2.64
CA CYS A 262 6.86 15.96 1.46
C CYS A 262 8.31 15.52 1.19
N ILE A 263 8.59 15.13 -0.05
CA ILE A 263 9.94 14.79 -0.53
C ILE A 263 10.39 15.91 -1.46
N THR A 264 11.35 16.73 -1.02
CA THR A 264 11.96 17.79 -1.83
C THR A 264 13.20 17.26 -2.55
N ILE A 265 13.30 17.52 -3.86
CA ILE A 265 14.50 17.24 -4.66
C ILE A 265 15.52 18.36 -4.43
N GLU A 266 16.49 18.14 -3.54
CA GLU A 266 17.47 19.18 -3.18
C GLU A 266 18.60 19.30 -4.21
N LYS A 267 19.03 18.18 -4.80
CA LYS A 267 20.12 18.17 -5.80
C LYS A 267 19.97 17.02 -6.80
N ILE A 268 20.23 17.29 -8.08
CA ILE A 268 20.32 16.27 -9.13
C ILE A 268 21.80 16.08 -9.49
N ILE A 269 22.31 14.88 -9.25
CA ILE A 269 23.69 14.49 -9.57
C ILE A 269 23.72 13.94 -11.00
N PRO A 270 24.52 14.52 -11.91
CA PRO A 270 24.57 14.11 -13.30
C PRO A 270 24.88 12.62 -13.51
N ALA A 271 24.40 12.04 -14.60
CA ALA A 271 24.57 10.62 -14.90
C ALA A 271 26.04 10.14 -14.94
N GLY A 272 26.99 11.02 -15.28
CA GLY A 272 28.43 10.70 -15.26
C GLY A 272 29.03 10.54 -13.85
N GLU A 273 28.35 11.08 -12.84
CA GLU A 273 28.73 11.00 -11.41
C GLU A 273 27.80 10.07 -10.61
N SER A 274 26.71 9.58 -11.23
CA SER A 274 25.77 8.65 -10.59
C SER A 274 26.46 7.33 -10.28
N THR A 275 26.33 6.89 -9.04
CA THR A 275 26.79 5.58 -8.58
C THR A 275 25.63 4.62 -8.37
N GLY A 276 24.40 5.13 -8.34
CA GLY A 276 23.19 4.38 -8.00
C GLY A 276 23.14 3.95 -6.53
N ALA A 277 24.09 4.43 -5.71
CA ALA A 277 24.17 4.08 -4.30
C ALA A 277 23.08 4.79 -3.49
N ILE A 278 22.53 4.07 -2.52
CA ILE A 278 21.60 4.62 -1.53
C ILE A 278 22.41 5.01 -0.30
N GLU A 279 22.31 6.27 0.11
CA GLU A 279 23.06 6.80 1.24
C GLU A 279 22.15 7.62 2.16
N VAL A 280 22.18 7.32 3.46
CA VAL A 280 21.56 8.17 4.49
C VAL A 280 22.57 9.24 4.87
N ILE A 281 22.23 10.50 4.60
CA ILE A 281 23.14 11.65 4.73
C ILE A 281 22.95 12.32 6.08
N ASP A 282 21.70 12.61 6.46
CA ASP A 282 21.38 13.39 7.67
C ASP A 282 19.91 13.18 8.09
N GLY A 283 19.53 13.66 9.27
CA GLY A 283 18.15 13.64 9.74
C GLY A 283 17.94 14.25 11.13
N LYS A 284 16.67 14.44 11.48
CA LYS A 284 16.21 14.96 12.79
C LYS A 284 14.97 14.21 13.24
N GLY A 285 14.82 14.00 14.55
CA GLY A 285 13.64 13.39 15.17
C GLY A 285 13.49 11.89 14.88
N MET A 286 12.91 11.17 15.84
CA MET A 286 12.48 9.78 15.64
C MET A 286 11.24 9.71 14.76
N CYS A 287 10.99 8.56 14.14
CA CYS A 287 9.72 8.30 13.47
C CYS A 287 8.59 8.24 14.51
N PRO A 288 7.35 8.60 14.16
CA PRO A 288 6.20 8.19 14.95
C PRO A 288 6.13 6.65 15.03
N GLY A 289 5.36 6.14 15.98
CA GLY A 289 4.98 4.73 15.98
C GLY A 289 3.89 4.44 14.95
N GLU A 290 3.76 3.20 14.45
CA GLU A 290 2.88 2.91 13.29
C GLU A 290 1.44 3.38 13.47
N ASN A 291 0.83 3.08 14.63
CA ASN A 291 -0.58 3.36 14.90
C ASN A 291 -0.68 4.47 15.96
N MET A 292 -0.39 5.71 15.55
CA MET A 292 -0.35 6.89 16.42
C MET A 292 -1.22 8.03 15.87
N ASP A 293 -2.30 7.67 15.18
CA ASP A 293 -3.39 8.53 14.69
C ASP A 293 -2.96 9.64 13.71
N GLY A 294 -1.86 9.41 12.99
CA GLY A 294 -1.43 10.28 11.90
C GLY A 294 -0.70 11.56 12.30
N SER A 295 -0.29 12.32 11.27
CA SER A 295 0.60 13.46 11.40
C SER A 295 0.12 14.52 12.40
N ILE A 296 -1.12 14.99 12.26
CA ILE A 296 -1.65 16.08 13.11
C ILE A 296 -1.69 15.64 14.57
N LYS A 297 -2.27 14.46 14.87
CA LYS A 297 -2.36 13.94 16.23
C LYS A 297 -1.00 13.66 16.84
N TYR A 298 -0.05 13.21 16.06
CA TYR A 298 1.31 13.06 16.54
C TYR A 298 1.99 14.41 16.83
N GLY A 299 1.70 15.45 16.05
CA GLY A 299 2.10 16.83 16.37
C GLY A 299 1.51 17.30 17.70
N GLU A 300 0.24 16.99 17.96
CA GLU A 300 -0.42 17.25 19.24
C GLU A 300 0.29 16.50 20.39
N PHE A 301 0.55 15.21 20.19
CA PHE A 301 1.26 14.35 21.12
C PHE A 301 2.65 14.89 21.46
N LEU A 302 3.44 15.35 20.48
CA LEU A 302 4.78 15.90 20.75
C LEU A 302 4.73 17.23 21.49
N PHE A 303 3.74 18.08 21.22
CA PHE A 303 3.54 19.32 21.95
C PHE A 303 3.18 19.07 23.42
N ASP A 304 2.28 18.11 23.68
CA ASP A 304 1.91 17.69 25.03
C ASP A 304 3.09 17.02 25.72
N TYR A 305 3.87 16.24 24.98
CA TYR A 305 5.09 15.60 25.47
C TYR A 305 6.10 16.63 25.95
N GLU A 306 6.31 17.76 25.28
CA GLU A 306 7.26 18.78 25.74
C GLU A 306 6.90 19.35 27.12
N GLN A 307 5.61 19.55 27.36
CA GLN A 307 5.05 20.13 28.59
C GLN A 307 4.83 19.10 29.71
N ALA A 308 4.85 17.81 29.39
CA ALA A 308 4.59 16.74 30.33
C ALA A 308 5.67 16.64 31.43
N THR A 309 5.21 16.25 32.62
CA THR A 309 6.07 15.85 33.74
C THR A 309 6.89 14.59 33.40
N PRO A 310 7.99 14.29 34.11
CA PRO A 310 8.78 13.08 33.84
C PRO A 310 7.97 11.77 33.87
N SER A 311 6.99 11.65 34.76
CA SER A 311 6.11 10.48 34.86
C SER A 311 5.18 10.34 33.64
N GLN A 312 4.58 11.45 33.19
CA GLN A 312 3.76 11.47 31.99
C GLN A 312 4.59 11.15 30.74
N LYS A 313 5.78 11.74 30.61
CA LYS A 313 6.74 11.42 29.53
C LYS A 313 7.05 9.93 29.51
N ALA A 314 7.30 9.30 30.66
CA ALA A 314 7.57 7.87 30.72
C ALA A 314 6.39 7.02 30.18
N LYS A 315 5.13 7.41 30.45
CA LYS A 315 3.95 6.74 29.89
C LYS A 315 3.87 6.91 28.38
N MET A 316 4.02 8.15 27.89
CA MET A 316 3.98 8.47 26.46
C MET A 316 5.08 7.73 25.68
N LYS A 317 6.29 7.61 26.24
CA LYS A 317 7.36 6.82 25.61
C LYS A 317 7.01 5.34 25.49
N ARG A 318 6.32 4.76 26.49
CA ARG A 318 5.90 3.35 26.42
C ARG A 318 4.89 3.13 25.31
N GLU A 319 3.93 4.04 25.17
CA GLU A 319 2.94 4.01 24.09
C GLU A 319 3.61 3.98 22.70
N VAL A 320 4.65 4.80 22.48
CA VAL A 320 5.42 4.74 21.22
C VAL A 320 6.19 3.43 21.08
N LEU A 321 6.82 2.96 22.15
CA LEU A 321 7.65 1.75 22.13
C LEU A 321 6.86 0.44 21.98
N GLU A 322 5.56 0.46 22.25
CA GLU A 322 4.64 -0.67 22.04
C GLU A 322 4.27 -0.85 20.55
N GLN A 323 4.54 0.17 19.71
CA GLN A 323 4.18 0.14 18.30
C GLN A 323 5.02 -0.86 17.50
N PRO A 324 4.48 -1.46 16.41
CA PRO A 324 5.14 -2.52 15.65
C PRO A 324 6.56 -2.19 15.20
N ASN A 325 6.82 -0.94 14.77
CA ASN A 325 8.13 -0.50 14.33
C ASN A 325 9.17 -0.39 15.46
N TYR A 326 8.73 -0.29 16.71
CA TYR A 326 9.61 -0.19 17.88
C TYR A 326 9.78 -1.50 18.66
N LYS A 327 9.14 -2.60 18.24
CA LYS A 327 9.28 -3.93 18.89
C LYS A 327 10.73 -4.38 19.05
N LYS A 328 11.59 -4.04 18.09
CA LYS A 328 13.03 -4.40 18.10
C LYS A 328 13.93 -3.34 18.74
N PHE A 329 13.38 -2.24 19.27
CA PHE A 329 14.17 -1.18 19.89
C PHE A 329 15.06 -1.72 21.02
N GLY A 330 14.53 -2.65 21.82
CA GLY A 330 15.31 -3.45 22.79
C GLY A 330 15.97 -2.66 23.92
N LYS A 331 15.80 -1.33 23.96
CA LYS A 331 16.35 -0.40 24.94
C LYS A 331 15.24 0.09 25.88
N PRO A 332 15.55 0.45 27.14
CA PRO A 332 14.55 0.96 28.07
C PRO A 332 13.99 2.32 27.61
N PRO A 333 12.75 2.69 28.01
CA PRO A 333 12.16 3.98 27.68
C PRO A 333 13.00 5.21 28.08
N ALA A 334 13.88 5.07 29.06
CA ALA A 334 14.81 6.12 29.45
C ALA A 334 15.75 6.56 28.30
N LEU A 335 16.10 5.64 27.38
CA LEU A 335 16.96 5.90 26.23
C LEU A 335 16.20 6.35 24.98
N PHE A 336 14.86 6.33 25.01
CA PHE A 336 14.04 6.84 23.93
C PHE A 336 13.91 8.36 24.04
N ASP A 337 14.27 9.07 22.99
CA ASP A 337 14.08 10.51 22.84
C ASP A 337 13.43 10.79 21.48
N PRO A 338 12.17 11.27 21.43
CA PRO A 338 11.47 11.49 20.17
C PRO A 338 12.13 12.57 19.28
N PHE A 339 13.01 13.41 19.83
CA PHE A 339 13.64 14.50 19.08
C PHE A 339 15.03 14.15 18.54
N LYS A 340 15.63 13.03 18.99
CA LYS A 340 16.96 12.60 18.55
C LYS A 340 16.84 11.70 17.32
N PHE A 341 17.71 11.91 16.33
CA PHE A 341 17.85 10.98 15.21
C PHE A 341 19.10 10.11 15.39
N ASP A 342 18.95 8.80 15.28
CA ASP A 342 20.06 7.85 15.25
C ASP A 342 20.37 7.47 13.78
N ILE A 343 21.37 8.13 13.21
CA ILE A 343 21.75 7.95 11.81
C ILE A 343 22.35 6.57 11.54
N ASP A 344 23.05 5.98 12.52
CA ASP A 344 23.69 4.69 12.35
C ASP A 344 22.65 3.57 12.36
N GLU A 345 21.64 3.68 13.23
CA GLU A 345 20.50 2.78 13.21
C GLU A 345 19.69 2.90 11.91
N ALA A 346 19.48 4.12 11.40
CA ALA A 346 18.81 4.33 10.12
C ALA A 346 19.60 3.74 8.93
N LYS A 347 20.93 3.91 8.91
CA LYS A 347 21.82 3.28 7.91
C LYS A 347 21.72 1.77 7.99
N ALA A 348 21.72 1.18 9.19
CA ALA A 348 21.59 -0.25 9.37
C ALA A 348 20.25 -0.77 8.83
N ARG A 349 19.12 -0.13 9.16
CA ARG A 349 17.80 -0.53 8.64
C ARG A 349 17.71 -0.48 7.12
N VAL A 350 18.22 0.58 6.50
CA VAL A 350 18.24 0.71 5.03
C VAL A 350 19.15 -0.36 4.42
N GLN A 351 20.32 -0.60 5.01
CA GLN A 351 21.25 -1.63 4.56
C GLN A 351 20.65 -3.05 4.65
N ASP A 352 19.96 -3.36 5.74
CA ASP A 352 19.28 -4.64 5.94
C ASP A 352 18.14 -4.83 4.93
N ALA A 353 17.37 -3.78 4.66
CA ALA A 353 16.35 -3.81 3.62
C ALA A 353 16.98 -4.09 2.24
N LEU A 354 18.10 -3.46 1.89
CA LEU A 354 18.80 -3.70 0.63
C LEU A 354 19.42 -5.09 0.51
N ASN A 355 19.77 -5.73 1.63
CA ASN A 355 20.35 -7.08 1.65
C ASN A 355 19.30 -8.20 1.61
N THR A 356 18.03 -7.87 1.85
CA THR A 356 16.91 -8.83 1.87
C THR A 356 16.13 -8.81 0.56
N SER A 357 15.35 -9.86 0.34
CA SER A 357 14.42 -9.93 -0.79
C SER A 357 13.40 -8.78 -0.72
N SER A 358 12.93 -8.31 -1.87
CA SER A 358 11.83 -7.35 -1.90
C SER A 358 10.57 -7.99 -1.32
N SER A 359 9.81 -7.18 -0.58
CA SER A 359 8.51 -7.60 -0.06
C SER A 359 7.61 -8.02 -1.23
N VAL A 360 6.74 -9.00 -1.02
CA VAL A 360 5.81 -9.42 -2.07
C VAL A 360 4.88 -8.26 -2.45
N PRO A 361 4.64 -7.99 -3.75
CA PRO A 361 3.79 -6.86 -4.16
C PRO A 361 2.37 -6.89 -3.60
N SER A 362 1.88 -8.07 -3.20
CA SER A 362 0.57 -8.25 -2.60
C SER A 362 0.55 -8.15 -1.08
N GLY A 363 1.65 -8.50 -0.41
CA GLY A 363 1.59 -8.88 0.99
C GLY A 363 1.80 -7.71 1.92
N ALA A 364 0.69 -7.11 2.35
CA ALA A 364 0.66 -6.62 3.72
C ALA A 364 1.19 -7.71 4.64
N LYS A 365 1.97 -7.37 5.67
CA LYS A 365 2.13 -8.32 6.79
C LYS A 365 0.72 -8.57 7.33
N GLU A 366 0.21 -9.78 7.18
CA GLU A 366 -1.15 -10.10 7.61
C GLU A 366 -1.26 -9.85 9.11
N TYR A 367 -2.07 -8.85 9.48
CA TYR A 367 -2.60 -8.76 10.83
C TYR A 367 -3.88 -9.58 10.85
N LEU A 368 -3.80 -10.79 11.37
CA LEU A 368 -4.99 -11.52 11.81
C LEU A 368 -5.56 -10.78 13.02
N THR A 369 -6.50 -9.86 12.75
CA THR A 369 -7.38 -9.35 13.80
C THR A 369 -8.15 -10.56 14.34
N PRO A 370 -8.03 -10.90 15.63
CA PRO A 370 -9.05 -11.75 16.23
C PRO A 370 -10.35 -10.97 16.07
N MET A 371 -11.38 -11.55 15.44
CA MET A 371 -12.73 -11.04 15.65
C MET A 371 -12.97 -11.12 17.15
N GLY A 372 -12.82 -9.99 17.84
CA GLY A 372 -13.20 -9.83 19.23
C GLY A 372 -14.63 -10.30 19.36
N ALA A 373 -14.92 -11.03 20.44
CA ALA A 373 -16.23 -11.59 20.72
C ALA A 373 -17.31 -10.58 20.31
N ILE A 374 -18.01 -10.90 19.23
CA ILE A 374 -19.24 -10.21 18.87
C ILE A 374 -20.12 -10.39 20.11
N GLN A 375 -20.43 -9.29 20.80
CA GLN A 375 -21.37 -9.34 21.90
C GLN A 375 -22.66 -9.98 21.34
N PRO A 376 -23.11 -11.12 21.89
CA PRO A 376 -24.24 -11.88 21.34
C PRO A 376 -25.54 -11.06 21.25
N GLU A 377 -25.58 -9.92 21.96
CA GLU A 377 -26.73 -9.03 22.05
C GLU A 377 -27.00 -8.22 20.77
N MET A 378 -26.07 -8.14 19.81
CA MET A 378 -26.26 -7.36 18.58
C MET A 378 -26.96 -8.11 17.43
N PHE A 379 -27.07 -9.44 17.50
CA PHE A 379 -27.79 -10.24 16.50
C PHE A 379 -28.60 -11.33 17.20
N GLY A 380 -29.88 -11.06 17.42
CA GLY A 380 -30.82 -12.09 17.86
C GLY A 380 -30.88 -13.23 16.86
N GLY A 381 -30.22 -14.35 17.17
CA GLY A 381 -30.19 -15.57 16.37
C GLY A 381 -29.83 -16.78 17.25
N PRO A 382 -30.35 -17.98 16.94
CA PRO A 382 -30.51 -19.07 17.90
C PRO A 382 -29.19 -19.76 18.27
N GLU A 383 -29.12 -20.20 19.52
CA GLU A 383 -28.00 -20.91 20.13
C GLU A 383 -27.69 -22.23 19.41
N GLY A 384 -26.40 -22.50 19.12
CA GLY A 384 -25.99 -23.84 18.64
C GLY A 384 -24.79 -23.94 17.70
N LEU A 385 -23.96 -22.90 17.50
CA LEU A 385 -22.73 -23.02 16.72
C LEU A 385 -21.51 -23.21 17.64
N THR A 386 -20.87 -24.37 17.51
CA THR A 386 -19.58 -24.68 18.14
C THR A 386 -18.46 -24.00 17.36
N PHE A 387 -17.63 -23.21 18.06
CA PHE A 387 -16.46 -22.55 17.50
C PHE A 387 -15.17 -23.31 17.89
N PRO A 388 -14.15 -23.38 17.02
CA PRO A 388 -12.88 -24.02 17.35
C PRO A 388 -12.14 -23.26 18.46
N VAL A 389 -11.57 -24.03 19.39
CA VAL A 389 -10.89 -23.56 20.59
C VAL A 389 -9.54 -22.92 20.24
N MET A 390 -9.30 -21.72 20.79
CA MET A 390 -8.08 -20.92 20.62
C MET A 390 -6.84 -21.59 21.24
N MET A 391 -5.69 -21.48 20.57
CA MET A 391 -4.38 -21.65 21.22
C MET A 391 -3.87 -20.27 21.68
N LYS A 392 -3.53 -20.16 22.97
CA LYS A 392 -2.85 -18.99 23.54
C LYS A 392 -1.36 -19.04 23.18
N ASN A 393 -0.78 -17.90 22.81
CA ASN A 393 0.67 -17.71 22.88
C ASN A 393 1.07 -17.33 24.32
N ASP A 394 2.27 -17.73 24.73
CA ASP A 394 2.79 -17.60 26.11
C ASP A 394 2.92 -16.15 26.63
N ASP A 395 2.75 -15.13 25.79
CA ASP A 395 2.90 -13.71 26.14
C ASP A 395 1.57 -12.96 26.34
N GLY A 396 0.43 -13.63 26.20
CA GLY A 396 -0.89 -13.05 26.42
C GLY A 396 -1.36 -12.07 25.34
N SER A 397 -0.63 -11.91 24.22
CA SER A 397 -1.06 -11.11 23.08
C SER A 397 -2.08 -11.84 22.20
N ARG A 398 -3.06 -11.11 21.65
CA ARG A 398 -4.06 -11.66 20.70
C ARG A 398 -3.70 -11.20 19.29
N GLY A 399 -2.98 -12.04 18.54
CA GLY A 399 -2.65 -11.84 17.12
C GLY A 399 -1.25 -12.39 16.77
N PHE A 400 -1.06 -12.85 15.52
CA PHE A 400 0.23 -13.31 14.99
C PHE A 400 0.57 -12.55 13.70
N TRP A 401 1.86 -12.47 13.37
CA TRP A 401 2.40 -11.79 12.18
C TRP A 401 3.21 -12.77 11.34
N GLN A 402 2.94 -12.85 10.03
CA GLN A 402 3.78 -13.64 9.10
C GLN A 402 4.24 -12.80 7.92
N GLU A 403 5.53 -12.92 7.58
CA GLU A 403 6.17 -12.22 6.46
C GLU A 403 6.23 -13.14 5.24
N PHE A 404 5.84 -12.62 4.08
CA PHE A 404 5.97 -13.31 2.80
C PHE A 404 7.11 -12.67 2.00
N GLU A 405 8.15 -13.46 1.72
CA GLU A 405 9.34 -13.01 0.98
C GLU A 405 9.31 -13.51 -0.47
N LYS A 406 9.91 -12.74 -1.40
CA LYS A 406 10.14 -13.18 -2.78
C LYS A 406 11.48 -13.92 -2.88
N THR A 407 11.56 -15.02 -3.62
CA THR A 407 12.79 -15.85 -3.72
C THR A 407 13.91 -15.26 -4.60
N THR A 408 13.71 -14.09 -5.23
CA THR A 408 14.70 -13.43 -6.09
C THR A 408 15.40 -12.28 -5.37
N LYS A 409 16.74 -12.37 -5.23
CA LYS A 409 17.60 -11.26 -4.77
C LYS A 409 17.71 -10.19 -5.85
N ASP A 410 17.51 -8.92 -5.48
CA ASP A 410 17.74 -7.79 -6.37
C ASP A 410 19.20 -7.33 -6.25
N SER A 411 19.91 -7.23 -7.37
CA SER A 411 21.36 -7.01 -7.39
C SER A 411 21.69 -5.52 -7.55
N ARG A 412 21.60 -4.74 -6.47
CA ARG A 412 22.25 -3.43 -6.37
C ARG A 412 22.95 -3.33 -5.01
N LYS A 413 24.27 -3.50 -5.03
CA LYS A 413 25.11 -3.53 -3.83
C LYS A 413 25.40 -2.11 -3.34
N VAL A 414 25.40 -1.94 -2.03
CA VAL A 414 25.95 -0.75 -1.35
C VAL A 414 27.47 -0.74 -1.51
N ALA A 415 28.05 0.42 -1.81
CA ALA A 415 29.49 0.58 -1.95
C ALA A 415 30.20 0.39 -0.59
N LYS A 416 31.20 -0.49 -0.55
CA LYS A 416 32.24 -0.55 0.49
C LYS A 416 33.59 -0.14 -0.14
N PRO A 417 34.52 0.47 0.60
CA PRO A 417 35.83 0.86 0.07
C PRO A 417 36.62 -0.38 -0.39
N VAL A 418 37.23 -0.25 -1.56
CA VAL A 418 37.86 -1.34 -2.33
C VAL A 418 39.23 -1.71 -1.77
N ILE A 419 39.44 -3.02 -1.52
CA ILE A 419 40.71 -3.69 -1.79
C ILE A 419 40.40 -4.76 -2.85
N MET A 420 41.12 -4.71 -3.98
CA MET A 420 40.95 -5.56 -5.17
C MET A 420 41.05 -7.05 -4.85
N GLN A 421 40.12 -7.85 -5.39
CA GLN A 421 40.42 -9.17 -5.95
C GLN A 421 39.50 -9.49 -7.14
N PHE A 422 40.09 -10.02 -8.22
CA PHE A 422 39.44 -10.38 -9.48
C PHE A 422 38.56 -11.63 -9.33
N LYS A 423 37.37 -11.61 -9.94
CA LYS A 423 36.70 -12.83 -10.44
C LYS A 423 35.99 -12.54 -11.78
N ILE A 424 36.34 -13.34 -12.78
CA ILE A 424 35.76 -13.39 -14.12
C ILE A 424 34.56 -14.34 -14.08
N ALA A 425 33.44 -13.94 -14.67
CA ALA A 425 32.40 -14.88 -15.13
C ALA A 425 31.81 -14.35 -16.45
N THR A 426 32.01 -15.13 -17.51
CA THR A 426 31.51 -14.89 -18.88
C THR A 426 30.03 -15.30 -19.03
N ALA A 427 29.41 -14.70 -20.04
CA ALA A 427 27.98 -14.52 -20.28
C ALA A 427 27.22 -15.75 -20.79
N PHE A 428 25.88 -15.64 -20.84
CA PHE A 428 25.13 -15.78 -22.10
C PHE A 428 23.93 -14.83 -22.12
N THR A 429 23.92 -13.93 -23.11
CA THR A 429 22.75 -13.24 -23.64
C THR A 429 21.96 -14.21 -24.51
N VAL A 430 20.63 -14.23 -24.41
CA VAL A 430 19.79 -14.78 -25.48
C VAL A 430 18.88 -13.67 -25.97
N ALA A 431 19.22 -13.20 -27.17
CA ALA A 431 18.38 -12.38 -28.01
C ALA A 431 17.17 -13.20 -28.51
N ALA A 432 16.07 -12.50 -28.78
CA ALA A 432 14.88 -13.03 -29.41
C ALA A 432 15.22 -13.77 -30.71
N VAL A 433 14.70 -14.99 -30.87
CA VAL A 433 14.56 -15.66 -32.16
C VAL A 433 13.09 -16.05 -32.30
N LEU A 434 12.43 -15.44 -33.29
CA LEU A 434 11.22 -15.97 -33.91
C LEU A 434 11.56 -17.35 -34.49
N SER A 435 11.13 -18.40 -33.81
CA SER A 435 10.85 -19.68 -34.45
C SER A 435 9.54 -20.19 -33.84
N ALA A 436 8.57 -20.47 -34.72
CA ALA A 436 7.34 -21.13 -34.35
C ALA A 436 7.65 -22.57 -33.96
N THR A 437 8.08 -22.78 -32.73
CA THR A 437 7.95 -24.06 -32.05
C THR A 437 6.59 -24.07 -31.38
N PRO A 438 5.73 -25.10 -31.57
CA PRO A 438 4.51 -25.18 -30.79
C PRO A 438 4.92 -25.18 -29.32
N VAL A 439 4.40 -24.22 -28.54
CA VAL A 439 4.50 -24.27 -27.08
C VAL A 439 3.88 -25.61 -26.71
N MET A 440 4.70 -26.59 -26.32
CA MET A 440 4.21 -27.88 -25.84
C MET A 440 3.31 -27.56 -24.66
N ALA A 441 2.00 -27.77 -24.82
CA ALA A 441 1.03 -27.47 -23.78
C ALA A 441 1.39 -28.28 -22.53
N ALA A 442 1.34 -27.64 -21.35
CA ALA A 442 1.56 -28.36 -20.11
C ALA A 442 0.52 -29.48 -20.00
N THR A 443 0.97 -30.70 -19.67
CA THR A 443 0.07 -31.85 -19.51
C THR A 443 0.10 -32.33 -18.07
N ALA A 444 -1.06 -32.73 -17.55
CA ALA A 444 -1.20 -33.35 -16.25
C ALA A 444 -1.85 -34.74 -16.41
N GLN A 445 -1.31 -35.75 -15.73
CA GLN A 445 -1.77 -37.13 -15.75
C GLN A 445 -1.95 -37.64 -14.33
N TRP A 446 -3.07 -38.30 -14.04
CA TRP A 446 -3.42 -38.77 -12.70
C TRP A 446 -3.33 -40.29 -12.61
N PHE A 447 -2.75 -40.81 -11.53
CA PHE A 447 -2.50 -42.24 -11.35
C PHE A 447 -3.13 -42.78 -10.05
N ALA A 448 -3.53 -44.05 -10.08
CA ALA A 448 -4.11 -44.75 -8.93
C ALA A 448 -3.08 -45.13 -7.85
N GLY A 449 -1.81 -45.30 -8.23
CA GLY A 449 -0.70 -45.57 -7.31
C GLY A 449 0.01 -44.30 -6.87
N ALA A 450 0.83 -44.42 -5.82
CA ALA A 450 1.81 -43.39 -5.46
C ALA A 450 2.92 -43.31 -6.53
N ASP A 451 3.64 -42.19 -6.56
CA ASP A 451 4.82 -41.95 -7.39
C ASP A 451 4.57 -42.14 -8.90
N CYS A 452 3.35 -41.81 -9.34
CA CYS A 452 2.87 -41.92 -10.72
C CYS A 452 3.00 -43.34 -11.28
N THR A 453 2.71 -44.33 -10.44
CA THR A 453 2.66 -45.75 -10.78
C THR A 453 1.22 -46.27 -10.82
N GLY A 454 1.03 -47.47 -11.39
CA GLY A 454 -0.29 -48.09 -11.53
C GLY A 454 -1.13 -47.51 -12.67
N THR A 455 -2.44 -47.74 -12.61
CA THR A 455 -3.37 -47.39 -13.70
C THR A 455 -3.49 -45.87 -13.87
N LEU A 456 -3.38 -45.41 -15.12
CA LEU A 456 -3.67 -44.03 -15.52
C LEU A 456 -5.18 -43.77 -15.47
N LEU A 457 -5.59 -42.80 -14.65
CA LEU A 457 -6.99 -42.49 -14.38
C LEU A 457 -7.54 -41.37 -15.28
N ALA A 458 -6.73 -40.35 -15.56
CA ALA A 458 -7.10 -39.24 -16.43
C ALA A 458 -5.86 -38.57 -17.02
N THR A 459 -6.04 -37.83 -18.11
CA THR A 459 -5.03 -36.98 -18.73
C THR A 459 -5.65 -35.67 -19.18
N SER A 460 -5.01 -34.55 -18.85
CA SER A 460 -5.37 -33.22 -19.30
C SER A 460 -4.26 -32.68 -20.19
N ASN A 461 -4.58 -32.49 -21.48
CA ASN A 461 -3.65 -32.07 -22.52
C ASN A 461 -3.87 -30.60 -22.91
N ASN A 462 -4.01 -29.68 -21.94
CA ASN A 462 -3.89 -28.23 -22.15
C ASN A 462 -3.94 -27.46 -20.82
N ALA A 463 -3.05 -27.76 -19.88
CA ALA A 463 -3.01 -27.12 -18.55
C ALA A 463 -2.46 -25.67 -18.62
N GLN A 464 -3.02 -24.83 -19.48
CA GLN A 464 -2.64 -23.42 -19.63
C GLN A 464 -3.78 -22.49 -19.14
N GLY A 465 -3.49 -21.69 -18.12
CA GLY A 465 -4.43 -20.70 -17.56
C GLY A 465 -4.38 -20.65 -16.03
N ALA A 466 -4.62 -19.48 -15.44
CA ALA A 466 -4.64 -19.25 -13.99
C ALA A 466 -5.92 -19.78 -13.32
N GLY A 467 -6.19 -21.08 -13.44
CA GLY A 467 -7.34 -21.74 -12.82
C GLY A 467 -6.99 -23.10 -12.23
N CYS A 468 -7.71 -23.52 -11.20
CA CYS A 468 -7.55 -24.84 -10.58
C CYS A 468 -8.00 -25.95 -11.55
N ILE A 469 -7.17 -26.98 -11.67
CA ILE A 469 -7.46 -28.15 -12.51
C ILE A 469 -7.91 -29.28 -11.58
N PHE A 470 -9.13 -29.77 -11.80
CA PHE A 470 -9.74 -30.82 -10.97
C PHE A 470 -9.91 -32.11 -11.76
N LEU A 471 -9.82 -33.24 -11.06
CA LEU A 471 -10.24 -34.52 -11.62
C LEU A 471 -11.78 -34.58 -11.62
N THR A 472 -12.39 -34.69 -12.79
CA THR A 472 -13.85 -34.80 -12.94
C THR A 472 -14.28 -36.26 -12.96
N GLY A 473 -15.44 -36.59 -12.38
CA GLY A 473 -16.04 -37.94 -12.51
C GLY A 473 -15.94 -38.85 -11.27
N GLY A 474 -15.64 -38.30 -10.08
CA GLY A 474 -15.74 -39.04 -8.82
C GLY A 474 -14.66 -40.10 -8.59
N VAL A 475 -13.60 -40.08 -9.39
CA VAL A 475 -12.43 -40.96 -9.23
C VAL A 475 -11.42 -40.30 -8.29
N THR A 476 -10.68 -41.09 -7.51
CA THR A 476 -9.62 -40.58 -6.62
C THR A 476 -8.26 -40.99 -7.16
N ALA A 477 -7.35 -40.03 -7.30
CA ALA A 477 -5.97 -40.25 -7.72
C ALA A 477 -5.02 -40.14 -6.53
N LYS A 478 -3.96 -40.96 -6.51
CA LYS A 478 -2.91 -40.92 -5.46
C LYS A 478 -1.70 -40.11 -5.88
N SER A 479 -1.48 -39.88 -7.16
CA SER A 479 -0.35 -39.07 -7.64
C SER A 479 -0.64 -38.42 -9.00
N ILE A 480 0.11 -37.35 -9.30
CA ILE A 480 -0.02 -36.56 -10.52
C ILE A 480 1.34 -36.39 -11.18
N ARG A 481 1.45 -36.79 -12.45
CA ARG A 481 2.60 -36.48 -13.31
C ARG A 481 2.30 -35.23 -14.11
N PHE A 482 3.26 -34.33 -14.19
CA PHE A 482 3.18 -33.14 -15.01
C PHE A 482 4.41 -32.99 -15.91
N THR A 483 4.21 -32.42 -17.09
CA THR A 483 5.33 -32.12 -18.01
C THR A 483 5.22 -30.72 -18.58
N ASN A 484 6.37 -30.07 -18.77
CA ASN A 484 6.51 -28.74 -19.38
C ASN A 484 5.75 -27.62 -18.62
N ALA A 485 5.76 -27.65 -17.29
CA ALA A 485 5.10 -26.64 -16.47
C ALA A 485 6.07 -25.55 -15.99
N ASN A 486 5.65 -24.27 -16.09
CA ASN A 486 6.44 -23.12 -15.61
C ASN A 486 6.38 -22.94 -14.09
N LEU A 487 5.27 -23.31 -13.46
CA LEU A 487 5.07 -23.30 -12.02
C LEU A 487 3.91 -24.22 -11.69
N ILE A 488 4.07 -25.12 -10.72
CA ILE A 488 2.97 -25.96 -10.23
C ILE A 488 2.82 -25.78 -8.73
N ARG A 489 1.55 -25.70 -8.31
CA ARG A 489 1.11 -25.55 -6.94
C ARG A 489 0.08 -26.63 -6.65
N PHE A 490 0.32 -27.44 -5.63
CA PHE A 490 -0.64 -28.42 -5.15
C PHE A 490 -1.40 -27.86 -3.96
N PHE A 491 -2.72 -28.04 -3.94
CA PHE A 491 -3.62 -27.54 -2.90
C PHE A 491 -4.30 -28.73 -2.24
N ILE A 492 -4.46 -28.68 -0.92
CA ILE A 492 -5.34 -29.61 -0.21
C ILE A 492 -6.74 -29.01 -0.28
N SER A 493 -7.65 -29.72 -0.95
CA SER A 493 -9.03 -29.28 -1.11
C SER A 493 -9.72 -29.19 0.25
N GLY A 494 -10.35 -28.05 0.54
CA GLY A 494 -11.22 -27.86 1.71
C GLY A 494 -12.60 -28.53 1.57
N GLY A 495 -12.87 -29.23 0.47
CA GLY A 495 -14.16 -29.86 0.18
C GLY A 495 -14.58 -29.75 -1.29
N GLN A 496 -15.75 -30.30 -1.61
CA GLN A 496 -16.22 -30.57 -2.98
C GLN A 496 -16.36 -29.34 -3.90
N HIS A 497 -16.25 -28.11 -3.37
CA HIS A 497 -16.35 -26.84 -4.10
C HIS A 497 -15.21 -25.86 -3.82
N ASP A 498 -14.09 -26.32 -3.25
CA ASP A 498 -12.94 -25.46 -2.97
C ASP A 498 -12.20 -25.07 -4.27
N ASN A 499 -11.97 -23.77 -4.45
CA ASN A 499 -11.28 -23.20 -5.62
C ASN A 499 -9.81 -22.87 -5.28
N CYS A 500 -9.09 -23.84 -4.72
CA CYS A 500 -7.72 -23.69 -4.24
C CYS A 500 -7.54 -22.55 -3.21
N SER A 501 -8.53 -22.34 -2.35
CA SER A 501 -8.55 -21.20 -1.43
C SER A 501 -7.67 -21.39 -0.18
N ASN A 502 -7.28 -22.62 0.14
CA ASN A 502 -6.50 -22.97 1.34
C ASN A 502 -4.98 -22.79 1.22
N GLY A 503 -4.51 -22.07 0.20
CA GLY A 503 -3.07 -21.89 -0.05
C GLY A 503 -2.37 -23.18 -0.52
N PRO A 504 -1.24 -23.07 -1.23
CA PRO A 504 -0.56 -24.24 -1.77
C PRO A 504 0.21 -24.99 -0.67
N HIS A 505 -0.03 -26.29 -0.57
CA HIS A 505 0.70 -27.18 0.34
C HIS A 505 2.10 -27.52 -0.20
N VAL A 506 2.26 -27.58 -1.52
CA VAL A 506 3.56 -27.81 -2.17
C VAL A 506 3.70 -26.89 -3.39
N VAL A 507 4.85 -26.24 -3.53
CA VAL A 507 5.20 -25.40 -4.69
C VAL A 507 6.47 -25.97 -5.33
N LEU A 508 6.36 -26.44 -6.58
CA LEU A 508 7.50 -26.95 -7.35
C LEU A 508 7.89 -25.95 -8.44
N SER A 509 9.19 -25.77 -8.65
CA SER A 509 9.74 -24.92 -9.70
C SER A 509 9.70 -25.59 -11.09
N THR A 510 9.94 -24.79 -12.13
CA THR A 510 9.84 -25.10 -13.57
C THR A 510 10.34 -26.50 -13.95
N GLY A 511 9.53 -27.28 -14.69
CA GLY A 511 9.98 -28.56 -15.25
C GLY A 511 8.89 -29.62 -15.44
N SER A 512 9.33 -30.87 -15.47
CA SER A 512 8.50 -32.08 -15.49
C SER A 512 8.76 -32.90 -14.24
N GLY A 513 7.73 -33.46 -13.64
CA GLY A 513 7.84 -34.14 -12.36
C GLY A 513 6.63 -35.01 -12.03
N CYS A 514 6.69 -35.66 -10.88
CA CYS A 514 5.62 -36.45 -10.32
C CYS A 514 5.47 -36.08 -8.84
N GLU A 515 4.23 -35.89 -8.39
CA GLU A 515 3.94 -35.64 -6.97
C GLU A 515 2.89 -36.62 -6.46
N THR A 516 3.14 -37.15 -5.26
CA THR A 516 2.22 -38.05 -4.54
C THR A 516 1.39 -37.24 -3.55
N ALA A 517 0.08 -37.51 -3.50
CA ALA A 517 -0.81 -36.85 -2.55
C ALA A 517 -0.36 -37.15 -1.10
N PRO A 518 -0.39 -36.15 -0.21
CA PRO A 518 -0.05 -36.35 1.19
C PRO A 518 -1.00 -37.38 1.86
N PRO A 519 -0.56 -38.08 2.92
CA PRO A 519 -1.41 -39.04 3.64
C PRO A 519 -2.65 -38.36 4.23
N GLY A 520 -3.83 -38.91 3.93
CA GLY A 520 -5.15 -38.37 4.29
C GLY A 520 -6.12 -38.56 3.14
#